data_AF-A0AA39PBU5-F1
#
_entry.id   AF-A0AA39PBU5-F1
#
_cell.length_a   1.000
_cell.length_b   1.000
_cell.length_c   1.000
_cell.angle_alpha   90.00
_cell.angle_beta   90.00
_cell.angle_gamma   90.00
#
_symmetry.space_group_name_H-M   'P 1'
#
loop_
_entity.id
_entity.type
_entity.pdbx_description
1 polymer ?
#
loop_
_entity_poly.entity_id
_entity_poly.type
_entity_poly.pdbx_seq_one_letter_code
_entity_poly.pdbx_strand_id
1 'polypeptide(L)'
;MVKNYIHLPNTVIEAIKSDPDYRRWSTLAANNEFYGVKLAILDSGIGVDANTLHPFLCIGEDYPANAKLALLHYTVSTGDLLTANGIIFLGSNVDVPDFEGYTPLHIALHTLRNNSRVNSPPPKLRATCRRIIKIIRLLLEHHADVNLVLEGQCPLTRACKMQDWELIELFAKYDANPAPQECFVPPASFLLKPDLIARFNTIFERYTANPFVRGPRPCPCFSGLPLAE
;
A
#
# COMPACT_ATOMS: atom_id res chain seq x y z
N MET A 1 -22.25 25.79 4.33
CA MET A 1 -20.92 25.17 4.50
C MET A 1 -21.10 23.66 4.42
N VAL A 2 -20.70 23.05 3.30
CA VAL A 2 -20.63 21.58 3.23
C VAL A 2 -19.51 21.17 4.18
N LYS A 3 -19.85 20.48 5.27
CA LYS A 3 -18.83 19.96 6.18
C LYS A 3 -18.00 18.94 5.38
N ASN A 4 -16.69 19.13 5.35
CA ASN A 4 -15.79 18.17 4.71
C ASN A 4 -15.79 16.88 5.56
N TYR A 5 -16.56 15.89 5.11
CA TYR A 5 -16.69 14.62 5.81
C TYR A 5 -15.65 13.63 5.27
N ILE A 6 -14.91 13.02 6.19
CA ILE A 6 -14.15 11.81 5.91
C ILE A 6 -15.19 10.68 5.89
N HIS A 7 -15.45 10.12 4.71
CA HIS A 7 -16.44 9.05 4.50
C HIS A 7 -15.91 7.68 4.98
N LEU A 8 -15.53 7.62 6.25
CA LEU A 8 -15.12 6.42 6.98
C LEU A 8 -15.88 6.40 8.31
N PRO A 9 -16.07 5.22 8.95
CA PRO A 9 -16.62 5.15 10.29
C PRO A 9 -15.78 5.97 11.26
N ASN A 10 -16.45 6.70 12.16
CA ASN A 10 -15.78 7.47 13.19
C ASN A 10 -14.82 6.60 14.03
N THR A 11 -15.15 5.32 14.25
CA THR A 11 -14.28 4.37 14.94
C THR A 11 -12.94 4.19 14.23
N VAL A 12 -12.92 4.06 12.90
CA VAL A 12 -11.69 3.96 12.10
C VAL A 12 -10.91 5.26 12.13
N ILE A 13 -11.60 6.40 11.96
CA ILE A 13 -10.97 7.72 11.99
C ILE A 13 -10.27 7.96 13.33
N GLU A 14 -10.96 7.73 14.44
CA GLU A 14 -10.43 7.96 15.78
C GLU A 14 -9.34 6.95 16.15
N ALA A 15 -9.45 5.69 15.71
CA ALA A 15 -8.38 4.71 15.85
C ALA A 15 -7.08 5.19 15.17
N ILE A 16 -7.16 5.64 13.91
CA ILE A 16 -5.99 6.15 13.17
C ILE A 16 -5.44 7.43 13.83
N LYS A 17 -6.31 8.38 14.24
CA LYS A 17 -5.86 9.62 14.90
C LYS A 17 -5.21 9.37 16.26
N SER A 18 -5.62 8.34 16.98
CA SER A 18 -5.07 7.99 18.29
C SER A 18 -3.62 7.48 18.20
N ASP A 19 -3.26 6.92 17.04
CA ASP A 19 -1.95 6.35 16.78
C ASP A 19 -0.86 7.44 16.79
N PRO A 20 0.22 7.29 17.59
CA PRO A 20 1.30 8.27 17.68
C PRO A 20 1.91 8.64 16.34
N ASP A 21 1.96 7.70 15.40
CA ASP A 21 2.49 7.97 14.06
C ASP A 21 1.64 8.99 13.31
N TYR A 22 0.40 9.26 13.71
CA TYR A 22 -0.52 10.19 13.04
C TYR A 22 -0.81 11.46 13.87
N ARG A 23 -0.14 11.75 15.00
CA ARG A 23 -0.51 12.92 15.83
C ARG A 23 -0.39 14.31 15.19
N ARG A 24 0.29 14.45 14.04
CA ARG A 24 0.46 15.73 13.29
C ARG A 24 0.69 15.49 11.78
N TRP A 25 0.07 14.45 11.21
CA TRP A 25 0.21 14.19 9.78
C TRP A 25 -0.71 15.09 8.95
N SER A 26 -0.25 15.44 7.74
CA SER A 26 -1.13 16.01 6.74
C SER A 26 -1.87 14.87 6.05
N THR A 27 -3.18 15.00 5.90
CA THR A 27 -4.03 14.03 5.21
C THR A 27 -4.83 14.72 4.13
N LEU A 28 -4.87 14.14 2.94
CA LEU A 28 -5.76 14.60 1.88
C LEU A 28 -7.22 14.40 2.29
N ALA A 29 -7.53 13.42 3.13
CA ALA A 29 -8.89 13.12 3.57
C ALA A 29 -9.63 14.32 4.20
N ALA A 30 -8.89 15.30 4.75
CA ALA A 30 -9.39 16.54 5.34
C ALA A 30 -9.26 17.78 4.43
N ASN A 31 -8.72 17.62 3.21
CA ASN A 31 -8.57 18.68 2.21
C ASN A 31 -9.89 18.91 1.45
N ASN A 32 -10.27 20.17 1.22
CA ASN A 32 -11.53 20.54 0.55
C ASN A 32 -11.54 20.23 -0.96
N GLU A 33 -10.41 20.34 -1.65
CA GLU A 33 -10.27 19.94 -3.05
C GLU A 33 -10.44 18.43 -3.18
N PHE A 34 -9.83 17.68 -2.26
CA PHE A 34 -10.00 16.22 -2.24
C PHE A 34 -11.45 15.80 -1.97
N TYR A 35 -12.19 16.56 -1.18
CA TYR A 35 -13.63 16.33 -1.00
C TYR A 35 -14.40 16.43 -2.32
N GLY A 36 -14.07 17.39 -3.19
CA GLY A 36 -14.63 17.49 -4.54
C GLY A 36 -14.35 16.26 -5.40
N VAL A 37 -13.13 15.71 -5.33
CA VAL A 37 -12.75 14.47 -6.01
C VAL A 37 -13.61 13.29 -5.54
N LYS A 38 -13.80 13.14 -4.22
CA LYS A 38 -14.66 12.09 -3.68
C LYS A 38 -16.10 12.19 -4.20
N LEU A 39 -16.67 13.40 -4.22
CA LEU A 39 -18.02 13.61 -4.73
C LEU A 39 -18.12 13.26 -6.21
N ALA A 40 -17.09 13.59 -7.01
CA ALA A 40 -17.04 13.23 -8.43
C ALA A 40 -16.97 11.72 -8.65
N ILE A 41 -16.23 10.99 -7.81
CA ILE A 41 -16.18 9.51 -7.86
C ILE A 41 -17.55 8.89 -7.53
N LEU A 42 -18.29 9.49 -6.60
CA LEU A 42 -19.62 9.02 -6.20
C LEU A 42 -20.71 9.38 -7.23
N ASP A 43 -20.49 10.38 -8.08
CA ASP A 43 -21.42 10.79 -9.12
C ASP A 43 -21.15 10.04 -10.43
N SER A 44 -21.95 9.00 -10.67
CA SER A 44 -21.89 8.18 -11.89
C SER A 44 -22.03 8.96 -13.20
N GLY A 45 -22.54 10.20 -13.18
CA GLY A 45 -22.70 11.04 -14.37
C GLY A 45 -21.43 11.74 -14.85
N ILE A 46 -20.38 11.80 -14.02
CA ILE A 46 -19.15 12.57 -14.31
C ILE A 46 -18.07 11.69 -14.96
N GLY A 47 -18.19 10.35 -14.87
CA GLY A 47 -17.23 9.41 -15.47
C GLY A 47 -15.85 9.39 -14.80
N VAL A 48 -15.75 9.89 -13.57
CA VAL A 48 -14.55 9.80 -12.73
C VAL A 48 -14.72 8.58 -11.82
N ASP A 49 -13.77 7.67 -11.83
CA ASP A 49 -13.71 6.54 -10.90
C ASP A 49 -12.55 6.67 -9.90
N ALA A 50 -12.50 5.79 -8.90
CA ALA A 50 -11.45 5.80 -7.87
C ALA A 50 -10.05 5.42 -8.41
N ASN A 51 -9.96 4.93 -9.65
CA ASN A 51 -8.72 4.66 -10.38
C ASN A 51 -8.34 5.82 -11.32
N THR A 52 -9.24 6.78 -11.51
CA THR A 52 -9.12 7.89 -12.43
C THR A 52 -8.13 8.91 -11.89
N LEU A 53 -7.34 9.41 -12.82
CA LEU A 53 -6.09 10.12 -12.62
C LEU A 53 -6.38 11.56 -12.29
N HIS A 54 -5.78 12.08 -11.22
CA HIS A 54 -5.99 13.47 -10.84
C HIS A 54 -4.72 14.29 -11.08
N PRO A 55 -4.72 15.22 -12.06
CA PRO A 55 -3.53 16.02 -12.43
C PRO A 55 -2.96 16.85 -11.26
N PHE A 56 -3.80 17.19 -10.28
CA PHE A 56 -3.45 18.05 -9.14
C PHE A 56 -2.51 17.40 -8.12
N LEU A 57 -2.31 16.07 -8.16
CA LEU A 57 -1.52 15.35 -7.15
C LEU A 57 -0.17 14.87 -7.66
N CYS A 58 0.20 15.20 -8.90
CA CYS A 58 1.54 15.00 -9.43
C CYS A 58 2.53 15.92 -8.71
N ILE A 59 2.98 15.52 -7.52
CA ILE A 59 4.11 16.13 -6.83
C ILE A 59 5.41 15.50 -7.36
N GLY A 60 6.16 16.25 -8.16
CA GLY A 60 7.51 15.91 -8.59
C GLY A 60 7.67 15.90 -10.11
N GLU A 61 8.68 16.60 -10.60
CA GLU A 61 8.92 16.97 -12.00
C GLU A 61 9.28 15.82 -12.98
N ASP A 62 8.99 14.56 -12.69
CA ASP A 62 9.43 13.42 -13.52
C ASP A 62 8.29 12.61 -14.18
N TYR A 63 7.02 12.95 -13.94
CA TYR A 63 5.90 12.26 -14.59
C TYR A 63 5.59 12.92 -15.94
N PRO A 64 5.50 12.15 -17.05
CA PRO A 64 5.06 12.72 -18.32
C PRO A 64 3.66 13.35 -18.15
N ALA A 65 3.35 14.38 -18.93
CA ALA A 65 2.10 15.15 -18.78
C ALA A 65 0.81 14.30 -18.91
N ASN A 66 0.92 13.09 -19.47
CA ASN A 66 -0.15 12.10 -19.63
C ASN A 66 -0.02 10.90 -18.69
N ALA A 67 0.87 10.96 -17.68
CA ALA A 67 1.09 9.89 -16.73
C ALA A 67 -0.19 9.55 -15.97
N LYS A 68 -0.45 8.25 -15.86
CA LYS A 68 -1.60 7.70 -15.19
C LYS A 68 -1.24 7.30 -13.76
N LEU A 69 -1.28 8.24 -12.82
CA LEU A 69 -1.24 7.95 -11.38
C LEU A 69 -2.64 7.90 -10.74
N ALA A 70 -3.08 6.71 -10.32
CA ALA A 70 -4.21 6.59 -9.40
C ALA A 70 -3.88 7.22 -8.04
N LEU A 71 -4.88 7.83 -7.38
CA LEU A 71 -4.70 8.46 -6.07
C LEU A 71 -4.06 7.53 -5.03
N LEU A 72 -4.36 6.24 -5.10
CA LEU A 72 -3.82 5.24 -4.19
C LEU A 72 -2.27 5.25 -4.18
N HIS A 73 -1.60 5.45 -5.33
CA HIS A 73 -0.14 5.58 -5.40
C HIS A 73 0.40 6.76 -4.56
N TYR A 74 -0.27 7.91 -4.65
CA TYR A 74 0.10 9.11 -3.88
C TYR A 74 -0.07 8.88 -2.38
N THR A 75 -1.18 8.26 -1.97
CA THR A 75 -1.44 8.00 -0.54
C THR A 75 -0.39 7.06 0.06
N VAL A 76 0.09 6.10 -0.74
CA VAL A 76 1.18 5.21 -0.36
C VAL A 76 2.48 6.00 -0.16
N SER A 77 2.91 6.80 -1.14
CA SER A 77 4.20 7.51 -1.07
C SER A 77 4.28 8.50 0.10
N THR A 78 3.13 9.05 0.51
CA THR A 78 3.01 9.99 1.63
C THR A 78 2.72 9.33 2.98
N GLY A 79 2.41 8.02 3.00
CA GLY A 79 1.99 7.31 4.21
C GLY A 79 0.63 7.77 4.75
N ASP A 80 -0.26 8.26 3.88
CA ASP A 80 -1.58 8.76 4.25
C ASP A 80 -2.63 7.63 4.31
N LEU A 81 -2.57 6.85 5.40
CA LEU A 81 -3.44 5.69 5.63
C LEU A 81 -4.93 6.02 5.61
N LEU A 82 -5.32 7.22 6.06
CA LEU A 82 -6.72 7.63 6.11
C LEU A 82 -7.30 7.85 4.71
N THR A 83 -6.53 8.49 3.83
CA THR A 83 -6.91 8.65 2.43
C THR A 83 -6.84 7.32 1.67
N ALA A 84 -5.83 6.49 1.96
CA ALA A 84 -5.70 5.15 1.37
C ALA A 84 -6.94 4.29 1.68
N ASN A 85 -7.40 4.28 2.93
CA ASN A 85 -8.67 3.66 3.31
C ASN A 85 -9.80 4.21 2.45
N GLY A 86 -10.00 5.54 2.48
CA GLY A 86 -11.10 6.19 1.78
C GLY A 86 -11.17 5.86 0.29
N ILE A 87 -10.04 5.85 -0.42
CA ILE A 87 -10.05 5.60 -1.87
C ILE A 87 -10.23 4.12 -2.22
N ILE A 88 -9.70 3.20 -1.41
CA ILE A 88 -9.99 1.76 -1.54
C ILE A 88 -11.48 1.52 -1.33
N PHE A 89 -12.09 2.17 -0.35
CA PHE A 89 -13.54 2.11 -0.13
C PHE A 89 -14.37 2.75 -1.25
N LEU A 90 -13.82 3.70 -2.00
CA LEU A 90 -14.47 4.24 -3.20
C LEU A 90 -14.30 3.34 -4.44
N GLY A 91 -13.70 2.15 -4.29
CA GLY A 91 -13.56 1.17 -5.37
C GLY A 91 -12.24 1.25 -6.13
N SER A 92 -11.20 1.83 -5.53
CA SER A 92 -9.87 1.79 -6.13
C SER A 92 -9.37 0.35 -6.19
N ASN A 93 -8.88 -0.06 -7.35
CA ASN A 93 -8.19 -1.32 -7.54
C ASN A 93 -6.84 -1.25 -6.80
N VAL A 94 -6.64 -2.12 -5.83
CA VAL A 94 -5.41 -2.18 -5.01
C VAL A 94 -4.16 -2.57 -5.81
N ASP A 95 -4.35 -3.17 -6.99
CA ASP A 95 -3.29 -3.54 -7.95
C ASP A 95 -3.31 -2.67 -9.20
N VAL A 96 -3.94 -1.48 -9.16
CA VAL A 96 -3.97 -0.55 -10.30
C VAL A 96 -2.54 -0.22 -10.75
N PRO A 97 -2.13 -0.53 -11.99
CA PRO A 97 -0.81 -0.13 -12.48
C PRO A 97 -0.81 1.35 -12.85
N ASP A 98 0.30 2.03 -12.59
CA ASP A 98 0.58 3.34 -13.19
C ASP A 98 1.08 3.21 -14.65
N PHE A 99 1.53 4.31 -15.23
CA PHE A 99 2.02 4.35 -16.63
C PHE A 99 3.32 3.54 -16.86
N GLU A 100 4.06 3.20 -15.80
CA GLU A 100 5.26 2.35 -15.85
C GLU A 100 4.96 0.91 -15.39
N GLY A 101 3.71 0.61 -15.02
CA GLY A 101 3.30 -0.69 -14.51
C GLY A 101 3.50 -0.86 -13.00
N TYR A 102 3.87 0.19 -12.26
CA TYR A 102 3.99 0.13 -10.81
C TYR A 102 2.60 0.08 -10.19
N THR A 103 2.36 -0.90 -9.32
CA THR A 103 1.16 -0.95 -8.47
C THR A 103 1.41 -0.17 -7.17
N PRO A 104 0.36 0.14 -6.37
CA PRO A 104 0.53 0.74 -5.05
C PRO A 104 1.53 0.00 -4.15
N LEU A 105 1.55 -1.33 -4.19
CA LEU A 105 2.53 -2.13 -3.43
C LEU A 105 3.97 -1.91 -3.93
N HIS A 106 4.17 -1.78 -5.25
CA HIS A 106 5.49 -1.45 -5.81
C HIS A 106 5.97 -0.07 -5.38
N ILE A 107 5.09 0.94 -5.40
CA ILE A 107 5.40 2.28 -4.92
C ILE A 107 5.80 2.24 -3.43
N ALA A 108 5.07 1.50 -2.59
CA ALA A 108 5.38 1.37 -1.17
C ALA A 108 6.81 0.87 -0.94
N LEU A 109 7.19 -0.21 -1.64
CA LEU A 109 8.51 -0.82 -1.53
C LEU A 109 9.61 0.07 -2.10
N HIS A 110 9.33 0.76 -3.21
CA HIS A 110 10.24 1.73 -3.79
C HIS A 110 10.53 2.89 -2.82
N THR A 111 9.48 3.46 -2.21
CA THR A 111 9.61 4.54 -1.22
C THR A 111 10.36 4.08 0.02
N LEU A 112 10.06 2.89 0.57
CA LEU A 112 10.79 2.36 1.73
C LEU A 112 12.28 2.17 1.44
N ARG A 113 12.62 1.58 0.29
CA ARG A 113 14.01 1.40 -0.15
C ARG A 113 14.74 2.73 -0.32
N ASN A 114 14.09 3.75 -0.88
CA ASN A 114 14.74 5.06 -1.05
C ASN A 114 14.93 5.76 0.29
N ASN A 115 13.96 5.65 1.20
CA ASN A 115 14.06 6.22 2.53
C ASN A 115 15.14 5.54 3.39
N SER A 116 15.39 4.24 3.20
CA SER A 116 16.45 3.52 3.93
C SER A 116 17.87 3.95 3.52
N ARG A 117 18.04 4.57 2.35
CA ARG A 117 19.33 5.11 1.87
C ARG A 117 19.69 6.45 2.52
N VAL A 118 18.75 7.10 3.20
CA VAL A 118 18.99 8.37 3.88
C VAL A 118 19.77 8.12 5.17
N ASN A 119 20.99 8.64 5.25
CA ASN A 119 21.80 8.57 6.47
C ASN A 119 21.13 9.38 7.59
N SER A 120 20.94 8.77 8.76
CA SER A 120 20.31 9.40 9.93
C SER A 120 18.93 10.02 9.60
N PRO A 121 17.94 9.20 9.20
CA PRO A 121 16.66 9.71 8.69
C PRO A 121 15.93 10.53 9.75
N PRO A 122 15.36 11.70 9.40
CA PRO A 122 14.68 12.55 10.35
C PRO A 122 13.45 11.84 10.94
N PRO A 123 12.98 12.23 12.14
CA PRO A 123 11.81 11.61 12.79
C PRO A 123 10.58 11.50 11.88
N LYS A 124 10.32 12.52 11.05
CA LYS A 124 9.21 12.55 10.09
C LYS A 124 9.33 11.43 9.04
N LEU A 125 10.54 11.16 8.54
CA LEU A 125 10.76 10.13 7.53
C LEU A 125 10.58 8.73 8.14
N ARG A 126 11.10 8.52 9.36
CA ARG A 126 10.88 7.27 10.10
C ARG A 126 9.40 6.99 10.37
N ALA A 127 8.63 8.01 10.75
CA ALA A 127 7.18 7.90 10.88
C ALA A 127 6.52 7.56 9.54
N THR A 128 6.95 8.19 8.45
CA THR A 128 6.44 7.90 7.09
C THR A 128 6.67 6.43 6.73
N CYS A 129 7.86 5.88 6.96
CA CYS A 129 8.11 4.46 6.72
C CYS A 129 7.17 3.54 7.51
N ARG A 130 6.97 3.81 8.81
CA ARG A 130 6.02 3.02 9.63
C ARG A 130 4.58 3.12 9.11
N ARG A 131 4.16 4.28 8.65
CA ARG A 131 2.84 4.46 8.02
C ARG A 131 2.73 3.71 6.69
N ILE A 132 3.79 3.66 5.89
CA ILE A 132 3.82 2.88 4.65
C ILE A 132 3.64 1.39 4.96
N ILE A 133 4.30 0.85 6.00
CA ILE A 133 4.07 -0.54 6.43
C ILE A 133 2.60 -0.78 6.79
N LYS A 134 1.93 0.17 7.46
CA LYS A 134 0.49 0.08 7.75
C LYS A 134 -0.36 0.09 6.48
N ILE A 135 0.02 0.86 5.47
CA ILE A 135 -0.67 0.85 4.17
C ILE A 135 -0.42 -0.46 3.41
N ILE A 136 0.80 -1.03 3.46
CA ILE A 136 1.06 -2.36 2.87
C ILE A 136 0.12 -3.41 3.50
N ARG A 137 -0.05 -3.37 4.83
CA ARG A 137 -1.03 -4.24 5.52
C ARG A 137 -2.44 -4.03 4.99
N LEU A 138 -2.89 -2.77 4.87
CA LEU A 138 -4.20 -2.43 4.30
C LEU A 138 -4.37 -2.99 2.87
N LEU A 139 -3.37 -2.80 1.99
CA LEU A 139 -3.41 -3.32 0.62
C LEU A 139 -3.56 -4.85 0.60
N LEU A 140 -2.79 -5.57 1.42
CA LEU A 140 -2.85 -7.03 1.52
C LEU A 140 -4.16 -7.54 2.13
N GLU A 141 -4.73 -6.82 3.10
CA GLU A 141 -6.05 -7.08 3.69
C GLU A 141 -7.17 -6.91 2.65
N HIS A 142 -7.01 -5.98 1.71
CA HIS A 142 -7.87 -5.84 0.53
C HIS A 142 -7.43 -6.71 -0.66
N HIS A 143 -6.59 -7.71 -0.40
CA HIS A 143 -6.10 -8.73 -1.33
C HIS A 143 -5.35 -8.17 -2.54
N ALA A 144 -4.49 -7.18 -2.33
CA ALA A 144 -3.44 -6.86 -3.30
C ALA A 144 -2.58 -8.10 -3.56
N ASP A 145 -2.24 -8.33 -4.82
CA ASP A 145 -1.40 -9.45 -5.23
C ASP A 145 0.07 -9.20 -4.84
N VAL A 146 0.52 -9.96 -3.85
CA VAL A 146 1.88 -9.89 -3.31
C VAL A 146 2.94 -10.51 -4.24
N ASN A 147 2.52 -11.18 -5.31
CA ASN A 147 3.40 -11.92 -6.22
C ASN A 147 3.65 -11.18 -7.54
N LEU A 148 3.01 -10.03 -7.77
CA LEU A 148 3.18 -9.26 -9.01
C LEU A 148 4.65 -8.92 -9.25
N VAL A 149 5.17 -9.35 -10.39
CA VAL A 149 6.57 -9.13 -10.77
C VAL A 149 6.67 -7.89 -11.65
N LEU A 150 7.55 -6.98 -11.25
CA LEU A 150 7.89 -5.79 -12.01
C LEU A 150 9.40 -5.68 -12.16
N GLU A 151 9.86 -5.51 -13.40
CA GLU A 151 11.29 -5.52 -13.77
C GLU A 151 12.02 -6.77 -13.27
N GLY A 152 11.36 -7.94 -13.38
CA GLY A 152 11.88 -9.24 -12.94
C GLY A 152 12.07 -9.36 -11.42
N GLN A 153 11.39 -8.52 -10.63
CA GLN A 153 11.42 -8.58 -9.16
C GLN A 153 10.00 -8.57 -8.58
N CYS A 154 9.71 -9.53 -7.70
CA CYS A 154 8.49 -9.53 -6.89
C CYS A 154 8.68 -8.68 -5.61
N PRO A 155 7.59 -8.34 -4.89
CA PRO A 155 7.63 -7.72 -3.57
C PRO A 155 8.58 -8.40 -2.59
N LEU A 156 8.58 -9.74 -2.53
CA LEU A 156 9.44 -10.50 -1.62
C LEU A 156 10.94 -10.33 -1.95
N THR A 157 11.31 -10.27 -3.24
CA THR A 157 12.68 -9.96 -3.67
C THR A 157 13.15 -8.61 -3.12
N ARG A 158 12.29 -7.58 -3.13
CA ARG A 158 12.61 -6.24 -2.59
C ARG A 158 12.76 -6.29 -1.06
N ALA A 159 11.89 -7.01 -0.36
CA ALA A 159 12.00 -7.18 1.10
C ALA A 159 13.30 -7.89 1.51
N CYS A 160 13.69 -8.96 0.80
CA CYS A 160 14.95 -9.67 1.04
C CYS A 160 16.18 -8.79 0.79
N LYS A 161 16.18 -7.98 -0.28
CA LYS A 161 17.26 -7.00 -0.55
C LYS A 161 17.43 -5.99 0.59
N MET A 162 16.32 -5.55 1.19
CA MET A 162 16.34 -4.62 2.34
C MET A 162 16.64 -5.34 3.67
N GLN A 163 16.60 -6.67 3.69
CA GLN A 163 16.60 -7.49 4.91
C GLN A 163 15.54 -7.05 5.92
N ASP A 164 14.41 -6.57 5.43
CA ASP A 164 13.28 -6.13 6.25
C ASP A 164 12.45 -7.34 6.66
N TRP A 165 12.76 -7.87 7.84
CA TRP A 165 12.11 -9.06 8.38
C TRP A 165 10.64 -8.86 8.73
N GLU A 166 10.21 -7.62 8.99
CA GLU A 166 8.78 -7.35 9.20
C GLU A 166 8.02 -7.52 7.89
N LEU A 167 8.57 -7.03 6.77
CA LEU A 167 8.00 -7.22 5.45
C LEU A 167 8.06 -8.68 4.98
N ILE A 168 9.17 -9.39 5.22
CA ILE A 168 9.28 -10.81 4.84
C ILE A 168 8.21 -11.65 5.56
N GLU A 169 8.05 -11.46 6.87
CA GLU A 169 7.02 -12.16 7.65
C GLU A 169 5.61 -11.77 7.18
N LEU A 170 5.39 -10.48 6.89
CA LEU A 170 4.11 -9.99 6.38
C LEU A 170 3.77 -10.61 5.03
N PHE A 171 4.71 -10.65 4.08
CA PHE A 171 4.48 -11.24 2.76
C PHE A 171 4.29 -12.76 2.82
N ALA A 172 5.04 -13.46 3.67
CA ALA A 172 4.82 -14.89 3.91
C ALA A 172 3.42 -15.16 4.49
N LYS A 173 2.94 -14.31 5.40
CA LYS A 173 1.58 -14.38 5.94
C LYS A 173 0.51 -14.23 4.85
N TYR A 174 0.76 -13.42 3.83
CA TYR A 174 -0.16 -13.20 2.72
C TYR A 174 0.29 -13.97 1.46
N ASP A 175 0.69 -15.24 1.63
CA ASP A 175 0.91 -16.21 0.54
C ASP A 175 1.89 -15.78 -0.56
N ALA A 176 2.95 -15.03 -0.19
CA ALA A 176 4.01 -14.76 -1.14
C ALA A 176 4.73 -16.05 -1.55
N ASN A 177 5.01 -16.20 -2.84
CA ASN A 177 5.81 -17.30 -3.35
C ASN A 177 7.30 -17.08 -2.95
N PRO A 178 7.93 -18.00 -2.20
CA PRO A 178 9.34 -17.85 -1.83
C PRO A 178 10.32 -18.10 -2.99
N ALA A 179 9.87 -18.70 -4.09
CA ALA A 179 10.68 -19.04 -5.27
C ALA A 179 9.91 -18.82 -6.59
N PRO A 180 9.52 -17.57 -6.91
CA PRO A 180 8.84 -17.24 -8.16
C PRO A 180 9.78 -17.44 -9.36
N GLN A 181 9.25 -18.06 -10.42
CA GLN A 181 10.02 -18.39 -11.64
C GLN A 181 10.19 -17.16 -12.55
N GLU A 182 9.28 -16.20 -12.43
CA GLU A 182 9.22 -14.96 -13.20
C GLU A 182 10.26 -13.94 -12.72
N CYS A 183 10.82 -14.14 -11.52
CA CYS A 183 11.90 -13.30 -11.02
C CYS A 183 13.25 -13.69 -11.62
N PHE A 184 14.08 -12.69 -11.95
CA PHE A 184 15.44 -12.94 -12.46
C PHE A 184 16.31 -13.72 -11.46
N VAL A 185 16.10 -13.46 -10.17
CA VAL A 185 16.84 -14.09 -9.07
C VAL A 185 15.86 -14.42 -7.94
N PRO A 186 15.89 -15.64 -7.38
CA PRO A 186 15.04 -16.01 -6.25
C PRO A 186 15.23 -15.08 -5.04
N PRO A 187 14.16 -14.75 -4.28
CA PRO A 187 14.23 -13.86 -3.12
C PRO A 187 15.31 -14.23 -2.10
N ALA A 188 15.40 -15.52 -1.73
CA ALA A 188 16.35 -16.01 -0.74
C ALA A 188 17.82 -15.79 -1.13
N SER A 189 18.14 -15.69 -2.43
CA SER A 189 19.51 -15.46 -2.90
C SER A 189 20.09 -14.10 -2.49
N PHE A 190 19.24 -13.13 -2.13
CA PHE A 190 19.68 -11.84 -1.59
C PHE A 190 20.07 -11.91 -0.10
N LEU A 191 19.78 -13.02 0.57
CA LEU A 191 20.15 -13.28 1.96
C LEU A 191 21.49 -14.02 2.00
N LEU A 192 22.60 -13.27 1.94
CA LEU A 192 23.93 -13.81 1.69
C LEU A 192 24.50 -14.73 2.80
N LYS A 193 23.92 -14.70 4.01
CA LYS A 193 24.42 -15.48 5.14
C LYS A 193 23.52 -16.69 5.43
N PRO A 194 24.09 -17.85 5.82
CA PRO A 194 23.31 -19.06 6.09
C PRO A 194 22.24 -18.90 7.18
N ASP A 195 22.50 -18.09 8.22
CA ASP A 195 21.56 -17.81 9.30
C ASP A 195 20.34 -17.03 8.81
N LEU A 196 20.53 -16.10 7.86
CA LEU A 196 19.44 -15.36 7.24
C LEU A 196 18.60 -16.28 6.34
N ILE A 197 19.23 -17.15 5.55
CA ILE A 197 18.52 -18.14 4.73
C ILE A 197 17.70 -19.10 5.63
N ALA A 198 18.29 -19.61 6.71
CA ALA A 198 17.60 -20.48 7.66
C ALA A 198 16.39 -19.78 8.30
N ARG A 199 16.53 -18.51 8.69
CA ARG A 199 15.42 -17.70 9.22
C ARG A 199 14.32 -17.53 8.18
N PHE A 200 14.68 -17.22 6.93
CA PHE A 200 13.72 -17.11 5.83
C PHE A 200 12.94 -18.41 5.62
N ASN A 201 13.64 -19.55 5.51
CA ASN A 201 13.00 -20.86 5.32
C ASN A 201 12.05 -21.19 6.48
N THR A 202 12.47 -20.94 7.73
CA THR A 202 11.63 -21.14 8.93
C THR A 202 10.32 -20.36 8.87
N ILE A 203 10.34 -19.13 8.35
CA ILE A 203 9.15 -18.30 8.21
C ILE A 203 8.18 -18.94 7.19
N PHE A 204 8.67 -19.32 6.01
CA PHE A 204 7.81 -19.89 4.97
C PHE A 204 7.30 -21.29 5.32
N GLU A 205 8.10 -22.11 6.00
CA GLU A 205 7.65 -23.40 6.55
C GLU A 205 6.49 -23.23 7.54
N ARG A 206 6.57 -22.20 8.41
CA ARG A 206 5.50 -21.90 9.38
C ARG A 206 4.17 -21.58 8.68
N TYR A 207 4.18 -20.69 7.69
CA TYR A 207 2.95 -20.31 6.97
C TYR A 207 2.48 -21.38 5.98
N THR A 208 3.37 -22.25 5.50
CA THR A 208 2.98 -23.43 4.72
C THR A 208 2.26 -24.45 5.61
N ALA A 209 2.78 -24.70 6.81
CA ALA A 209 2.18 -25.65 7.77
C ALA A 209 0.88 -25.13 8.39
N ASN A 210 0.73 -23.81 8.54
CA ASN A 210 -0.47 -23.17 9.06
C ASN A 210 -0.82 -21.92 8.23
N PRO A 211 -1.47 -22.10 7.06
CA PRO A 211 -1.81 -21.00 6.17
C PRO A 211 -2.73 -19.99 6.85
N PHE A 212 -2.41 -18.71 6.70
CA PHE A 212 -3.28 -17.65 7.18
C PHE A 212 -4.47 -17.51 6.22
N VAL A 213 -5.65 -17.87 6.71
CA VAL A 213 -6.89 -17.67 5.95
C VAL A 213 -7.24 -16.19 5.97
N ARG A 214 -7.19 -15.54 4.81
CA ARG A 214 -7.60 -14.14 4.68
C ARG A 214 -9.10 -14.02 4.92
N GLY A 215 -9.49 -13.01 5.68
CA GLY A 215 -10.89 -12.61 5.75
C GLY A 215 -11.39 -12.13 4.38
N PRO A 216 -12.72 -12.12 4.16
CA PRO A 216 -13.28 -11.55 2.95
C PRO A 216 -12.94 -10.05 2.85
N ARG A 217 -12.90 -9.51 1.63
CA ARG A 217 -12.73 -8.07 1.43
C ARG A 217 -13.87 -7.34 2.15
N PRO A 218 -13.61 -6.34 3.00
CA PRO A 218 -14.68 -5.64 3.71
C PRO A 218 -15.54 -4.81 2.73
N CYS A 219 -16.89 -4.87 2.87
CA CYS A 219 -17.82 -4.06 2.06
C CYS A 219 -17.51 -2.56 2.22
N PRO A 220 -17.59 -1.75 1.15
CA PRO A 220 -17.29 -0.33 1.23
C PRO A 220 -18.43 0.47 1.89
N CYS A 221 -19.56 -0.20 2.11
CA CYS A 221 -20.71 0.31 2.82
C CYS A 221 -20.56 0.28 4.35
N PHE A 222 -19.45 -0.27 4.88
CA PHE A 222 -19.20 -0.45 6.32
C PHE A 222 -20.31 -1.21 7.08
N SER A 223 -21.11 -2.01 6.37
CA SER A 223 -22.19 -2.83 6.95
C SER A 223 -21.67 -4.00 7.80
N GLY A 224 -20.35 -4.25 7.78
CA GLY A 224 -19.75 -5.46 8.35
C GLY A 224 -19.93 -6.70 7.47
N LEU A 225 -20.57 -6.58 6.30
CA LEU A 225 -20.71 -7.66 5.33
C LEU A 225 -19.47 -7.75 4.43
N PRO A 226 -19.14 -8.94 3.90
CA PRO A 226 -18.12 -9.09 2.87
C PRO A 226 -18.54 -8.39 1.57
N LEU A 227 -17.57 -7.88 0.81
CA LEU A 227 -17.74 -7.50 -0.59
C LEU A 227 -18.13 -8.78 -1.36
N ALA A 228 -19.25 -8.77 -2.06
CA ALA A 228 -19.57 -9.87 -2.97
C ALA A 228 -18.55 -9.88 -4.10
N GLU A 229 -17.98 -11.05 -4.40
CA GLU A 229 -17.11 -11.29 -5.57
C GLU A 229 -17.92 -11.31 -6.87
#